data_AF-A0A559NBK9-F1
#
_entry.id   AF-A0A559NBK9-F1
#
_cell.length_a   1.000
_cell.length_b   1.000
_cell.length_c   1.000
_cell.angle_alpha   90.00
_cell.angle_beta   90.00
_cell.angle_gamma   90.00
#
_symmetry.space_group_name_H-M   'P 1'
#
loop_
_entity.id
_entity.type
_entity.pdbx_description
1 polymer ?
#
loop_
_entity_poly.entity_id
_entity_poly.type
_entity_poly.pdbx_seq_one_letter_code
_entity_poly.pdbx_strand_id
1 'polypeptide(L)'
;MFLFIVSIACAQQKTEDVSLKEMKQVWATFLSTLKTKDTVKFKQLSALKIRCYNCLENTLKEQKKFAYSRDNDEDWYAKIYEQDIYIPITKFLAEDYNLIFTHHFIGLLAESETIYVNHAIEAVNYIEVLVTTTKPTKFHEGGQHTFRFVKQNKIWVLDELSTIP
;
A
#
# COMPACT_ATOMS: atom_id res chain seq x y z
N MET A 1 21.67 -50.36 -20.49
CA MET A 1 20.86 -49.14 -20.70
C MET A 1 20.75 -48.44 -19.35
N PHE A 2 21.56 -47.41 -19.10
CA PHE A 2 21.56 -46.64 -17.85
C PHE A 2 20.55 -45.50 -17.99
N LEU A 3 19.47 -45.52 -17.22
CA LEU A 3 18.54 -44.40 -17.11
C LEU A 3 19.14 -43.35 -16.17
N PHE A 4 19.56 -42.22 -16.74
CA PHE A 4 19.87 -41.00 -16.00
C PHE A 4 18.54 -40.34 -15.60
N ILE A 5 18.21 -40.40 -14.31
CA ILE A 5 17.15 -39.60 -13.72
C ILE A 5 17.73 -38.21 -13.48
N VAL A 6 17.38 -37.24 -14.32
CA VAL A 6 17.71 -35.83 -14.11
C VAL A 6 16.73 -35.31 -13.05
N SER A 7 17.16 -35.34 -11.79
CA SER A 7 16.45 -34.68 -10.69
C SER A 7 16.57 -33.17 -10.89
N ILE A 8 15.55 -32.55 -11.50
CA ILE A 8 15.39 -31.10 -11.47
C ILE A 8 15.06 -30.75 -10.02
N ALA A 9 16.09 -30.45 -9.25
CA ALA A 9 15.94 -29.82 -7.95
C ALA A 9 15.40 -28.40 -8.20
N CYS A 10 14.07 -28.26 -8.16
CA CYS A 10 13.45 -26.95 -7.99
C CYS A 10 13.90 -26.45 -6.61
N ALA A 11 14.97 -25.66 -6.59
CA ALA A 11 15.34 -24.91 -5.41
C ALA A 11 14.20 -23.93 -5.16
N GLN A 12 13.29 -24.26 -4.23
CA GLN A 12 12.37 -23.29 -3.65
C GLN A 12 13.25 -22.19 -3.08
N GLN A 13 13.30 -21.04 -3.77
CA GLN A 13 13.90 -19.83 -3.25
C GLN A 13 13.15 -19.50 -1.96
N LYS A 14 13.76 -19.83 -0.83
CA LYS A 14 13.30 -19.40 0.48
C LYS A 14 13.48 -17.89 0.49
N THR A 15 12.38 -17.15 0.36
CA THR A 15 12.39 -15.72 0.57
C THR A 15 12.90 -15.45 1.99
N GLU A 16 13.91 -14.59 2.09
CA GLU A 16 14.49 -14.22 3.38
C GLU A 16 13.44 -13.43 4.16
N ASP A 17 13.14 -13.85 5.40
CA ASP A 17 12.13 -13.21 6.23
C ASP A 17 12.59 -11.80 6.62
N VAL A 18 11.71 -10.80 6.49
CA VAL A 18 12.05 -9.41 6.80
C VAL A 18 12.01 -9.21 8.31
N SER A 19 13.13 -8.77 8.88
CA SER A 19 13.20 -8.59 10.33
C SER A 19 12.24 -7.49 10.83
N LEU A 20 11.66 -7.68 12.02
CA LEU A 20 10.83 -6.65 12.67
C LEU A 20 11.55 -5.30 12.81
N LYS A 21 12.87 -5.33 13.05
CA LYS A 21 13.68 -4.12 13.12
C LYS A 21 13.69 -3.36 11.79
N GLU A 22 13.85 -4.08 10.67
CA GLU A 22 13.80 -3.50 9.32
C GLU A 22 12.41 -2.92 9.03
N MET A 23 11.33 -3.65 9.32
CA MET A 23 9.95 -3.17 9.12
C MET A 23 9.65 -1.88 9.89
N LYS A 24 10.05 -1.82 11.16
CA LYS A 24 9.93 -0.62 12.00
C LYS A 24 10.73 0.55 11.43
N GLN A 25 11.91 0.30 10.86
CA GLN A 25 12.74 1.35 10.28
C GLN A 25 12.17 1.90 8.96
N VAL A 26 11.59 1.04 8.12
CA VAL A 26 10.86 1.45 6.92
C VAL A 26 9.70 2.37 7.32
N TRP A 27 8.87 1.93 8.26
CA TRP A 27 7.74 2.72 8.73
C TRP A 27 8.14 4.06 9.36
N ALA A 28 9.15 4.07 10.24
CA ALA A 28 9.64 5.30 10.85
C ALA A 28 10.17 6.30 9.82
N THR A 29 10.85 5.82 8.78
CA THR A 29 11.36 6.65 7.68
C THR A 29 10.20 7.26 6.88
N PHE A 30 9.17 6.46 6.60
CA PHE A 30 7.96 6.92 5.93
C PHE A 30 7.22 7.99 6.76
N LEU A 31 6.95 7.72 8.04
CA LEU A 31 6.30 8.68 8.95
C LEU A 31 7.08 10.00 9.08
N SER A 32 8.41 9.91 9.19
CA SER A 32 9.26 11.10 9.23
C SER A 32 9.11 11.94 7.97
N THR A 33 9.03 11.29 6.80
CA THR A 33 8.86 11.95 5.50
C THR A 33 7.50 12.66 5.40
N LEU A 34 6.44 12.03 5.88
CA LEU A 34 5.12 12.66 5.99
C LEU A 34 5.15 13.87 6.93
N LYS A 35 5.76 13.73 8.11
CA LYS A 35 5.86 14.80 9.12
C LYS A 35 6.61 16.02 8.61
N THR A 36 7.68 15.83 7.85
CA THR A 36 8.45 16.94 7.26
C THR A 36 7.83 17.48 5.95
N LYS A 37 6.75 16.86 5.46
CA LYS A 37 6.13 17.17 4.16
C LYS A 37 7.14 17.15 3.00
N ASP A 38 8.14 16.29 3.09
CA ASP A 38 9.18 16.16 2.06
C ASP A 38 8.64 15.34 0.89
N THR A 39 7.97 16.02 -0.04
CA THR A 39 7.33 15.39 -1.21
C THR A 39 8.34 14.81 -2.20
N VAL A 40 9.57 15.33 -2.23
CA VAL A 40 10.66 14.79 -3.05
C VAL A 40 11.07 13.43 -2.50
N LYS A 41 11.28 13.33 -1.19
CA LYS A 41 11.61 12.07 -0.53
C LYS A 41 10.44 11.10 -0.51
N PHE A 42 9.21 11.58 -0.35
CA PHE A 42 8.01 10.75 -0.48
C PHE A 42 7.96 10.06 -1.83
N LYS A 43 8.22 10.81 -2.92
CA LYS A 43 8.30 10.26 -4.27
C LYS A 43 9.37 9.18 -4.40
N GLN A 44 10.54 9.37 -3.78
CA GLN A 44 11.64 8.39 -3.79
C GLN A 44 11.33 7.13 -2.98
N LEU A 45 10.51 7.26 -1.94
CA LEU A 45 10.04 6.17 -1.08
C LEU A 45 8.73 5.54 -1.57
N SER A 46 8.29 5.86 -2.79
CA SER A 46 7.07 5.32 -3.39
C SER A 46 7.37 4.67 -4.73
N ALA A 47 6.62 3.63 -5.07
CA ALA A 47 6.64 3.03 -6.39
C ALA A 47 6.16 4.06 -7.44
N LEU A 48 6.46 3.80 -8.72
CA LEU A 48 6.03 4.67 -9.82
C LEU A 48 4.50 4.81 -9.91
N LYS A 49 3.77 3.79 -9.49
CA LYS A 49 2.32 3.80 -9.27
C LYS A 49 2.02 3.25 -7.89
N ILE A 50 1.09 3.87 -7.18
CA ILE A 50 0.56 3.39 -5.90
C ILE A 50 -0.84 2.85 -6.16
N ARG A 51 -1.12 1.64 -5.68
CA ARG A 51 -2.47 1.10 -5.60
C ARG A 51 -3.23 1.85 -4.51
N CYS A 52 -4.28 2.58 -4.88
CA CYS A 52 -5.06 3.43 -3.97
C CYS A 52 -6.52 3.50 -4.42
N TYR A 53 -7.39 2.70 -3.79
CA TYR A 53 -8.82 2.72 -4.08
C TYR A 53 -9.46 4.04 -3.65
N ASN A 54 -9.13 4.53 -2.44
CA ASN A 54 -9.68 5.78 -1.90
C ASN A 54 -9.37 7.00 -2.78
N CYS A 55 -8.29 6.95 -3.58
CA CYS A 55 -7.95 8.01 -4.55
C CYS A 55 -8.93 8.09 -5.72
N LEU A 56 -9.84 7.13 -5.88
CA LEU A 56 -10.91 7.16 -6.88
C LEU A 56 -12.22 7.75 -6.35
N GLU A 57 -12.28 8.12 -5.07
CA GLU A 57 -13.51 8.59 -4.42
C GLU A 57 -13.26 9.67 -3.35
N ASN A 58 -12.06 10.22 -3.25
CA ASN A 58 -11.73 11.23 -2.24
C ASN A 58 -12.25 12.64 -2.60
N THR A 59 -12.77 12.85 -3.82
CA THR A 59 -13.53 14.06 -4.18
C THR A 59 -14.95 13.77 -4.67
N LEU A 60 -15.85 14.75 -4.52
CA LEU A 60 -17.22 14.67 -5.05
C LEU A 60 -17.28 14.45 -6.57
N LYS A 61 -16.28 14.96 -7.31
CA LYS A 61 -16.20 14.77 -8.76
C LYS A 61 -15.91 13.32 -9.10
N GLU A 62 -14.97 12.71 -8.37
CA GLU A 62 -14.59 11.32 -8.59
C GLU A 62 -15.68 10.36 -8.12
N GLN A 63 -16.34 10.62 -6.98
CA GLN A 63 -17.51 9.86 -6.54
C GLN A 63 -18.62 9.85 -7.60
N LYS A 64 -18.90 11.00 -8.24
CA LYS A 64 -19.88 11.08 -9.34
C LYS A 64 -19.42 10.31 -10.57
N LYS A 65 -18.14 10.39 -10.93
CA LYS A 65 -17.57 9.64 -12.04
C LYS A 65 -17.65 8.13 -11.78
N PHE A 66 -17.33 7.70 -10.55
CA PHE A 66 -17.39 6.33 -10.10
C PHE A 66 -18.82 5.78 -10.17
N ALA A 67 -19.79 6.51 -9.63
CA ALA A 67 -21.21 6.15 -9.71
C ALA A 67 -21.69 6.06 -11.17
N TYR A 68 -21.29 7.02 -12.02
CA TYR A 68 -21.63 6.96 -13.44
C TYR A 68 -21.03 5.73 -14.13
N SER A 69 -19.75 5.40 -13.91
CA SER A 69 -19.13 4.20 -14.48
C SER A 69 -19.86 2.94 -14.03
N ARG A 70 -20.15 2.81 -12.73
CA ARG A 70 -20.90 1.67 -12.19
C ARG A 70 -22.25 1.47 -12.88
N ASP A 71 -22.94 2.55 -13.19
CA ASP A 71 -24.29 2.50 -13.74
C ASP A 71 -24.31 2.36 -15.28
N ASN A 72 -23.17 2.54 -15.98
CA ASN A 72 -23.13 2.65 -17.46
C ASN A 72 -22.03 1.84 -18.16
N ASP A 73 -21.07 1.27 -17.45
CA ASP A 73 -19.95 0.48 -17.99
C ASP A 73 -20.04 -0.94 -17.43
N GLU A 74 -20.27 -1.95 -18.27
CA GLU A 74 -20.44 -3.35 -17.81
C GLU A 74 -19.17 -3.89 -17.13
N ASP A 75 -17.99 -3.41 -17.55
CA ASP A 75 -16.69 -3.86 -17.06
C ASP A 75 -16.09 -2.93 -15.99
N TRP A 76 -16.90 -2.02 -15.44
CA TRP A 76 -16.44 -1.00 -14.48
C TRP A 76 -15.63 -1.58 -13.32
N TYR A 77 -16.03 -2.74 -12.78
CA TYR A 77 -15.38 -3.38 -11.65
C TYR A 77 -13.98 -3.86 -12.00
N ALA A 78 -13.83 -4.62 -13.10
CA ALA A 78 -12.54 -5.10 -13.55
C ALA A 78 -11.59 -3.93 -13.85
N LYS A 79 -12.10 -2.91 -14.55
CA LYS A 79 -11.35 -1.70 -14.88
C LYS A 79 -10.81 -0.96 -13.65
N ILE A 80 -11.60 -0.87 -12.58
CA ILE A 80 -11.14 -0.29 -11.32
C ILE A 80 -9.93 -1.06 -10.80
N TYR A 81 -10.10 -2.37 -10.59
CA TYR A 81 -9.10 -3.16 -9.87
C TYR A 81 -7.86 -3.51 -10.69
N GLU A 82 -7.98 -3.52 -12.01
CA GLU A 82 -6.87 -3.82 -12.93
C GLU A 82 -6.14 -2.56 -13.39
N GLN A 83 -6.80 -1.39 -13.40
CA GLN A 83 -6.26 -0.19 -14.04
C GLN A 83 -6.39 1.06 -13.16
N ASP A 84 -7.62 1.49 -12.85
CA ASP A 84 -7.84 2.84 -12.33
C ASP A 84 -7.23 3.04 -10.93
N ILE A 85 -7.21 2.01 -10.07
CA ILE A 85 -6.62 2.12 -8.73
C ILE A 85 -5.11 2.33 -8.72
N TYR A 86 -4.41 2.12 -9.84
CA TYR A 86 -2.95 2.29 -9.91
C TYR A 86 -2.59 3.73 -10.29
N ILE A 87 -2.51 4.59 -9.27
CA ILE A 87 -2.29 6.02 -9.43
C ILE A 87 -0.81 6.32 -9.66
N PRO A 88 -0.41 6.97 -10.77
CA PRO A 88 0.96 7.41 -10.96
C PRO A 88 1.41 8.33 -9.82
N ILE A 89 2.62 8.14 -9.30
CA ILE A 89 3.11 8.89 -8.12
C ILE A 89 3.09 10.41 -8.33
N THR A 90 3.34 10.87 -9.57
CA THR A 90 3.27 12.30 -9.91
C THR A 90 1.85 12.85 -9.82
N LYS A 91 0.85 12.04 -10.18
CA LYS A 91 -0.57 12.40 -10.06
C LYS A 91 -0.99 12.38 -8.59
N PHE A 92 -0.64 11.32 -7.86
CA PHE A 92 -0.91 11.20 -6.43
C PHE A 92 -0.39 12.40 -5.65
N LEU A 93 0.85 12.84 -5.90
CA LEU A 93 1.42 14.01 -5.25
C LEU A 93 0.69 15.32 -5.57
N ALA A 94 0.14 15.45 -6.77
CA ALA A 94 -0.55 16.65 -7.22
C ALA A 94 -2.00 16.72 -6.71
N GLU A 95 -2.69 15.58 -6.66
CA GLU A 95 -4.15 15.52 -6.47
C GLU A 95 -4.53 14.94 -5.10
N ASP A 96 -3.85 13.90 -4.63
CA ASP A 96 -4.30 13.07 -3.50
C ASP A 96 -3.52 13.31 -2.21
N TYR A 97 -2.22 13.62 -2.30
CA TYR A 97 -1.30 13.64 -1.15
C TYR A 97 -1.81 14.53 -0.03
N ASN A 98 -2.24 15.75 -0.34
CA ASN A 98 -2.72 16.70 0.67
C ASN A 98 -4.15 16.40 1.15
N LEU A 99 -4.95 15.67 0.35
CA LEU A 99 -6.29 15.24 0.74
C LEU A 99 -6.22 14.10 1.76
N ILE A 100 -5.29 13.17 1.55
CA ILE A 100 -5.11 11.99 2.41
C ILE A 100 -4.26 12.34 3.63
N PHE A 101 -3.04 12.86 3.42
CA PHE A 101 -2.07 13.09 4.49
C PHE A 101 -2.24 14.46 5.14
N THR A 102 -3.40 14.65 5.75
CA THR A 102 -3.67 15.83 6.58
C THR A 102 -2.81 15.83 7.84
N HIS A 103 -2.61 17.00 8.45
CA HIS A 103 -1.85 17.09 9.71
C HIS A 103 -2.43 16.18 10.80
N HIS A 104 -3.77 16.14 10.91
CA HIS A 104 -4.45 15.28 11.87
C HIS A 104 -4.19 13.80 11.58
N PHE A 105 -4.33 13.38 10.32
CA PHE A 105 -4.13 11.99 9.94
C PHE A 105 -2.66 11.56 10.17
N ILE A 106 -1.69 12.39 9.83
CA ILE A 106 -0.27 12.11 10.12
C ILE A 106 -0.02 11.95 11.62
N GLY A 107 -0.61 12.80 12.46
CA GLY A 107 -0.54 12.68 13.91
C GLY A 107 -1.12 11.36 14.41
N LEU A 108 -2.31 11.01 13.91
CA LEU A 108 -2.97 9.74 14.23
C LEU A 108 -2.09 8.54 13.85
N LEU A 109 -1.48 8.53 12.67
CA LEU A 109 -0.60 7.44 12.23
C LEU A 109 0.64 7.28 13.13
N ALA A 110 1.17 8.39 13.66
CA ALA A 110 2.36 8.37 14.51
C ALA A 110 2.07 7.87 15.93
N GLU A 111 0.85 8.07 16.43
CA GLU A 111 0.43 7.73 17.80
C GLU A 111 -0.29 6.40 17.90
N SER A 112 -0.81 5.88 16.78
CA SER A 112 -1.63 4.67 16.75
C SER A 112 -0.81 3.38 16.91
N GLU A 113 -1.49 2.36 17.43
CA GLU A 113 -0.96 1.01 17.43
C GLU A 113 -0.71 0.53 16.00
N THR A 114 0.47 -0.05 15.78
CA THR A 114 0.93 -0.51 14.48
C THR A 114 1.29 -1.99 14.53
N ILE A 115 0.66 -2.77 13.66
CA ILE A 115 1.00 -4.18 13.44
C ILE A 115 1.86 -4.25 12.18
N TYR A 116 2.94 -5.04 12.24
CA TYR A 116 3.86 -5.25 11.13
C TYR A 116 3.71 -6.67 10.65
N VAL A 117 3.47 -6.85 9.36
CA VAL A 117 3.35 -8.16 8.76
C VAL A 117 4.31 -8.28 7.58
N ASN A 118 4.99 -9.42 7.49
CA ASN A 118 5.76 -9.79 6.31
C ASN A 118 4.98 -10.86 5.54
N HIS A 119 4.80 -10.66 4.25
CA HIS A 119 4.21 -11.64 3.35
C HIS A 119 5.07 -11.81 2.11
N ALA A 120 5.19 -13.05 1.64
CA ALA A 120 5.85 -13.38 0.39
C ALA A 120 4.81 -13.85 -0.63
N ILE A 121 4.67 -13.14 -1.75
CA ILE A 121 3.80 -13.51 -2.86
C ILE A 121 4.70 -13.67 -4.09
N GLU A 122 4.65 -14.83 -4.75
CA GLU A 122 5.46 -15.11 -5.95
C GLU A 122 6.96 -14.80 -5.77
N ALA A 123 7.51 -15.14 -4.60
CA ALA A 123 8.90 -14.85 -4.19
C ALA A 123 9.26 -13.36 -4.06
N VAL A 124 8.27 -12.47 -4.05
CA VAL A 124 8.43 -11.04 -3.70
C VAL A 124 8.00 -10.85 -2.25
N ASN A 125 8.90 -10.27 -1.44
CA ASN A 125 8.61 -9.90 -0.06
C ASN A 125 7.91 -8.54 0.01
N TYR A 126 6.90 -8.47 0.86
CA TYR A 126 6.13 -7.28 1.16
C TYR A 126 6.14 -7.02 2.66
N ILE A 127 6.30 -5.76 3.04
CA ILE A 127 6.03 -5.29 4.38
C ILE A 127 4.65 -4.65 4.35
N GLU A 128 3.73 -5.16 5.15
CA GLU A 128 2.45 -4.53 5.40
C GLU A 128 2.46 -3.91 6.79
N VAL A 129 2.16 -2.61 6.83
CA VAL A 129 2.02 -1.85 8.06
C VAL A 129 0.54 -1.54 8.24
N LEU A 130 -0.03 -2.15 9.28
CA LEU A 130 -1.44 -2.02 9.63
C LEU A 130 -1.55 -1.06 10.81
N VAL A 131 -2.27 0.05 10.62
CA VAL A 131 -2.40 1.11 11.62
C VAL A 131 -3.87 1.23 12.03
N THR A 132 -4.17 0.95 13.30
CA THR A 132 -5.54 1.03 13.83
C THR A 132 -5.90 2.49 14.09
N THR A 133 -6.53 3.14 13.12
CA THR A 133 -6.90 4.56 13.16
C THR A 133 -8.24 4.82 13.83
N THR A 134 -9.09 3.81 13.94
CA THR A 134 -10.34 3.86 14.72
C THR A 134 -10.46 2.58 15.51
N LYS A 135 -10.52 2.69 16.85
CA LYS A 135 -10.60 1.52 17.71
C LYS A 135 -11.96 0.83 17.55
N PRO A 136 -12.00 -0.52 17.53
CA PRO A 136 -13.25 -1.26 17.59
C PRO A 136 -14.02 -0.90 18.86
N THR A 137 -15.35 -0.88 18.76
CA THR A 137 -16.26 -0.78 19.89
C THR A 137 -17.29 -1.90 19.81
N LYS A 138 -18.18 -2.01 20.81
CA LYS A 138 -19.29 -2.98 20.77
C LYS A 138 -20.22 -2.80 19.56
N PHE A 139 -20.25 -1.60 18.96
CA PHE A 139 -21.20 -1.23 17.91
C PHE A 139 -20.53 -0.87 16.58
N HIS A 140 -19.19 -0.89 16.51
CA HIS A 140 -18.43 -0.46 15.34
C HIS A 140 -17.17 -1.31 15.21
N GLU A 141 -16.94 -1.87 14.04
CA GLU A 141 -15.83 -2.80 13.76
C GLU A 141 -14.46 -2.12 13.86
N GLY A 142 -14.41 -0.83 13.59
CA GLY A 142 -13.25 0.01 13.84
C GLY A 142 -12.82 0.65 12.53
N GLY A 143 -11.53 0.75 12.30
CA GLY A 143 -10.99 1.18 11.03
C GLY A 143 -9.48 1.09 11.06
N GLN A 144 -8.91 0.43 10.06
CA GLN A 144 -7.49 0.21 9.93
C GLN A 144 -7.00 0.73 8.59
N HIS A 145 -5.85 1.40 8.59
CA HIS A 145 -5.16 1.78 7.36
C HIS A 145 -4.00 0.83 7.11
N THR A 146 -3.86 0.41 5.87
CA THR A 146 -2.81 -0.50 5.42
C THR A 146 -1.86 0.26 4.50
N PHE A 147 -0.57 0.13 4.77
CA PHE A 147 0.50 0.65 3.94
C PHE A 147 1.38 -0.53 3.54
N ARG A 148 1.42 -0.86 2.24
CA ARG A 148 2.28 -1.92 1.74
C ARG A 148 3.54 -1.34 1.13
N PHE A 149 4.65 -1.97 1.44
CA PHE A 149 5.96 -1.66 0.89
C PHE A 149 6.53 -2.89 0.19
N VAL A 150 7.12 -2.67 -0.97
CA VAL A 150 7.81 -3.70 -1.76
C VAL A 150 9.26 -3.29 -1.98
N LYS A 151 10.17 -4.27 -2.03
CA LYS A 151 11.60 -3.99 -2.23
C LYS A 151 11.89 -3.81 -3.73
N GLN A 152 12.27 -2.61 -4.14
CA GLN A 152 12.71 -2.26 -5.49
C GLN A 152 14.11 -1.67 -5.45
N ASN A 153 15.04 -2.18 -6.26
CA ASN A 153 16.44 -1.71 -6.30
C ASN A 153 17.09 -1.62 -4.90
N LYS A 154 16.82 -2.61 -4.04
CA LYS A 154 17.27 -2.71 -2.63
C LYS A 154 16.65 -1.69 -1.66
N ILE A 155 15.67 -0.90 -2.09
CA ILE A 155 14.95 0.09 -1.27
C ILE A 155 13.51 -0.38 -1.10
N TRP A 156 12.95 -0.23 0.10
CA TRP A 156 11.53 -0.43 0.35
C TRP A 156 10.75 0.79 -0.10
N VAL A 157 9.80 0.60 -1.01
CA VAL A 157 8.96 1.66 -1.54
C VAL A 157 7.48 1.36 -1.32
N LEU A 158 6.70 2.38 -0.98
CA LEU A 158 5.25 2.28 -0.83
C LEU A 158 4.61 1.95 -2.19
N ASP A 159 3.90 0.83 -2.28
CA ASP A 159 3.18 0.44 -3.49
C ASP A 159 1.65 0.35 -3.30
N GLU A 160 1.17 0.37 -2.06
CA GLU A 160 -0.26 0.38 -1.77
C GLU A 160 -0.62 1.20 -0.52
N LEU A 161 -1.74 1.90 -0.61
CA LEU A 161 -2.43 2.50 0.51
C LEU A 161 -3.91 2.09 0.45
N SER A 162 -4.40 1.51 1.55
CA SER A 162 -5.76 0.97 1.62
C SER A 162 -6.37 1.20 3.00
N THR A 163 -7.69 1.05 3.08
CA THR A 163 -8.44 1.10 4.34
C THR A 163 -9.23 -0.19 4.47
N ILE A 164 -9.19 -0.77 5.66
CA ILE A 164 -10.02 -1.89 6.09
C ILE A 164 -11.04 -1.29 7.07
N PRO A 165 -12.34 -1.21 6.71
CA PRO A 165 -13.38 -0.71 7.60
C PRO A 165 -13.59 -1.60 8.83
#